data_AF-A0A9J6FU25-F1
#
_entry.id   AF-A0A9J6FU25-F1
#
_cell.length_a   1.000
_cell.length_b   1.000
_cell.length_c   1.000
_cell.angle_alpha   90.00
_cell.angle_beta   90.00
_cell.angle_gamma   90.00
#
_symmetry.space_group_name_H-M   'P 1'
#
loop_
_entity.id
_entity.type
_entity.pdbx_description
1 polymer ?
#
loop_
_entity_poly.entity_id
_entity_poly.type
_entity_poly.pdbx_seq_one_letter_code
_entity_poly.pdbx_strand_id
1 'polypeptide(L)'
;MFNEHGPIQENWNTIRDNIEKAINQTPTTNMSMHERVNAVKATLCAKAWHLSRVQLPSSQQVKKIHKILFRFIWASPRERVPREQLHSTVNTGGLSVPNLYIAARQLALRTMFDILEVNDEPAATLLRYWVGPLGKHIEDINWNQVAKSETPGCHQTTVVTYLKKARQHLQDENLRELSPIEASEKLPTTPFGVIRPPTTRRRPGKRWKRACPPWVPPNLRELQWKIEASAMATRDRLAKWRITRDWWCT
;
A
#
# COMPACT_ATOMS: atom_id res chain seq x y z
N MET A 1 13.31 -9.40 -6.71
CA MET A 1 13.79 -8.98 -8.03
C MET A 1 13.02 -7.75 -8.49
N PHE A 2 13.71 -6.84 -9.17
CA PHE A 2 13.15 -5.65 -9.77
C PHE A 2 13.24 -5.80 -11.28
N ASN A 3 12.16 -5.45 -11.99
CA ASN A 3 12.15 -5.37 -13.45
C ASN A 3 12.25 -3.90 -13.86
N GLU A 4 12.34 -3.64 -15.16
CA GLU A 4 12.26 -2.29 -15.76
C GLU A 4 11.04 -1.48 -15.31
N HIS A 5 9.99 -2.16 -14.83
CA HIS A 5 8.74 -1.57 -14.36
C HIS A 5 8.60 -1.55 -12.82
N GLY A 6 9.65 -1.91 -12.07
CA GLY A 6 9.68 -1.95 -10.61
C GLY A 6 9.58 -3.35 -9.99
N PRO A 7 9.25 -3.46 -8.69
CA PRO A 7 9.28 -4.73 -7.97
C PRO A 7 8.16 -5.68 -8.43
N ILE A 8 8.54 -6.89 -8.84
CA ILE A 8 7.60 -7.91 -9.37
C ILE A 8 6.74 -8.45 -8.24
N GLN A 9 5.43 -8.66 -8.49
CA GLN A 9 4.57 -9.34 -7.53
C GLN A 9 4.99 -10.79 -7.24
N GLU A 10 5.77 -11.40 -8.13
CA GLU A 10 6.33 -12.74 -7.96
C GLU A 10 7.28 -12.85 -6.77
N ASN A 11 7.86 -11.74 -6.31
CA ASN A 11 8.69 -11.70 -5.10
C ASN A 11 7.95 -12.26 -3.88
N TRP A 12 6.64 -12.00 -3.78
CA TRP A 12 5.80 -12.51 -2.71
C TRP A 12 5.51 -14.01 -2.84
N ASN A 13 5.56 -14.58 -4.05
CA ASN A 13 5.50 -16.02 -4.25
C ASN A 13 6.78 -16.67 -3.71
N THR A 14 7.95 -16.10 -4.01
CA THR A 14 9.22 -16.58 -3.45
C THR A 14 9.24 -16.51 -1.93
N ILE A 15 8.70 -15.44 -1.33
CA ILE A 15 8.58 -15.33 0.14
C ILE A 15 7.65 -16.42 0.69
N ARG A 16 6.51 -16.64 0.05
CA ARG A 16 5.59 -17.72 0.44
C ARG A 16 6.30 -19.07 0.41
N ASP A 17 7.02 -19.37 -0.66
CA ASP A 17 7.71 -20.65 -0.82
C ASP A 17 8.84 -20.80 0.20
N ASN A 18 9.53 -19.70 0.54
CA ASN A 18 10.52 -19.69 1.61
C ASN A 18 9.89 -19.93 2.99
N ILE A 19 8.73 -19.34 3.28
CA ILE A 19 7.97 -19.58 4.51
C ILE A 19 7.56 -21.05 4.59
N GLU A 20 7.05 -21.61 3.50
CA GLU A 20 6.64 -23.02 3.44
C GLU A 20 7.82 -23.97 3.64
N LYS A 21 8.96 -23.70 3.00
CA LYS A 21 10.21 -24.45 3.22
C LYS A 21 10.67 -24.36 4.69
N ALA A 22 10.67 -23.15 5.27
CA ALA A 22 11.07 -22.96 6.66
C ALA A 22 10.15 -23.70 7.64
N ILE A 23 8.84 -23.71 7.38
CA ILE A 23 7.88 -24.48 8.17
C ILE A 23 8.16 -25.98 8.06
N ASN A 24 8.42 -26.50 6.86
CA ASN A 24 8.71 -27.93 6.66
C ASN A 24 10.02 -28.37 7.31
N GLN A 25 10.98 -27.46 7.47
CA GLN A 25 12.24 -27.70 8.18
C GLN A 25 12.11 -27.58 9.70
N THR A 26 11.04 -26.96 10.20
CA THR A 26 10.83 -26.73 11.63
C THR A 26 10.19 -27.97 12.26
N PRO A 27 10.79 -28.59 13.29
CA PRO A 27 10.18 -29.71 13.98
C PRO A 27 8.92 -29.24 14.74
N THR A 28 7.74 -29.64 14.27
CA THR A 28 6.45 -29.21 14.83
C THR A 28 5.93 -30.08 15.97
N THR A 29 6.52 -31.26 16.17
CA THR A 29 5.96 -32.34 17.00
C THR A 29 5.82 -31.99 18.48
N ASN A 30 6.67 -31.09 19.01
CA ASN A 30 6.68 -30.73 20.44
C ASN A 30 6.46 -29.22 20.69
N MET A 31 6.14 -28.42 19.67
CA MET A 31 5.99 -26.98 19.88
C MET A 31 4.61 -26.59 20.43
N SER A 32 4.60 -25.84 21.52
CA SER A 32 3.39 -25.20 22.02
C SER A 32 2.82 -24.20 21.00
N MET A 33 1.56 -23.80 21.15
CA MET A 33 0.95 -22.81 20.27
C MET A 33 1.66 -21.44 20.39
N HIS A 34 2.07 -21.07 21.60
CA HIS A 34 2.81 -19.83 21.86
C HIS A 34 4.19 -19.82 21.18
N GLU A 35 4.93 -20.93 21.26
CA GLU A 35 6.23 -21.08 20.58
C GLU A 35 6.10 -20.96 19.07
N ARG A 36 5.06 -21.57 18.49
CA ARG A 36 4.77 -21.44 17.05
C ARG A 36 4.45 -20.01 16.65
N VAL A 37 3.67 -19.29 17.46
CA VAL A 37 3.39 -17.86 17.22
C VAL A 37 4.67 -17.03 17.32
N ASN A 38 5.54 -17.31 18.29
CA ASN A 38 6.83 -16.62 18.43
C ASN A 38 7.76 -16.91 17.24
N ALA A 39 7.80 -18.14 16.75
CA ALA A 39 8.52 -18.50 15.52
C ALA A 39 7.97 -17.73 14.31
N VAL A 40 6.64 -17.56 14.20
CA VAL A 40 6.03 -16.75 13.14
C VAL A 40 6.48 -15.30 13.20
N LYS A 41 6.50 -14.70 14.40
CA LYS A 41 6.90 -13.30 14.64
C LYS A 41 8.38 -13.08 14.33
N ALA A 42 9.24 -13.94 14.86
CA ALA A 42 10.68 -13.75 14.85
C ALA A 42 11.36 -14.18 13.54
N THR A 43 11.02 -15.38 13.03
CA THR A 43 11.80 -16.00 11.95
C THR A 43 11.01 -16.12 10.65
N LEU A 44 9.81 -16.68 10.68
CA LEU A 44 9.10 -17.02 9.44
C LEU A 44 8.68 -15.77 8.65
N CYS A 45 8.24 -14.70 9.32
CA CYS A 45 7.83 -13.48 8.63
C CYS A 45 8.97 -12.47 8.40
N ALA A 46 10.21 -12.74 8.82
CA ALA A 46 11.31 -11.77 8.74
C ALA A 46 11.55 -11.25 7.31
N LYS A 47 11.60 -12.16 6.32
CA LYS A 47 11.74 -11.79 4.90
C LYS A 47 10.52 -11.02 4.37
N ALA A 48 9.33 -11.36 4.86
CA ALA A 48 8.09 -10.65 4.52
C ALA A 48 8.11 -9.20 5.05
N TRP A 49 8.60 -8.99 6.28
CA TRP A 49 8.76 -7.66 6.87
C TRP A 49 9.73 -6.80 6.09
N HIS A 50 10.86 -7.39 5.68
CA HIS A 50 11.84 -6.67 4.88
C HIS A 50 11.27 -6.24 3.51
N LEU A 51 10.61 -7.15 2.78
CA LEU A 51 10.00 -6.79 1.49
C LEU A 51 8.87 -5.77 1.64
N SER A 52 8.09 -5.85 2.73
CA SER A 52 6.94 -4.97 2.97
C SER A 52 7.30 -3.49 3.00
N ARG A 53 8.55 -3.14 3.37
CA ARG A 53 9.04 -1.76 3.36
C ARG A 53 9.05 -1.13 1.97
N VAL A 54 9.24 -1.95 0.93
CA VAL A 54 9.40 -1.49 -0.45
C VAL A 54 8.20 -1.87 -1.32
N GLN A 55 7.58 -3.02 -1.05
CA GLN A 55 6.51 -3.56 -1.87
C GLN A 55 5.41 -4.13 -0.99
N LEU A 56 4.17 -3.67 -1.19
CA LEU A 56 3.01 -4.18 -0.44
C LEU A 56 2.48 -5.47 -1.06
N PRO A 57 2.05 -6.45 -0.25
CA PRO A 57 1.45 -7.68 -0.75
C PRO A 57 0.04 -7.42 -1.29
N SER A 58 -0.36 -8.16 -2.32
CA SER A 58 -1.75 -8.17 -2.77
C SER A 58 -2.65 -8.92 -1.76
N SER A 59 -3.95 -8.62 -1.77
CA SER A 59 -4.90 -9.30 -0.86
C SER A 59 -4.93 -10.82 -1.06
N GLN A 60 -4.73 -11.29 -2.29
CA GLN A 60 -4.63 -12.72 -2.60
C GLN A 60 -3.38 -13.35 -1.98
N GLN A 61 -2.24 -12.66 -2.05
CA GLN A 61 -0.98 -13.13 -1.47
C GLN A 61 -1.05 -13.17 0.05
N VAL A 62 -1.63 -12.14 0.68
CA VAL A 62 -1.85 -12.14 2.13
C VAL A 62 -2.69 -13.35 2.54
N LYS A 63 -3.82 -13.63 1.86
CA LYS A 63 -4.66 -14.80 2.15
C LYS A 63 -3.89 -16.11 2.04
N LYS A 64 -3.06 -16.28 1.00
CA LYS A 64 -2.24 -17.48 0.82
C LYS A 64 -1.21 -17.66 1.93
N ILE A 65 -0.48 -16.60 2.28
CA ILE A 65 0.53 -16.64 3.35
C ILE A 65 -0.14 -16.89 4.70
N HIS A 66 -1.22 -16.18 5.03
CA HIS A 66 -2.00 -16.40 6.24
C HIS A 66 -2.47 -17.86 6.35
N LYS A 67 -2.98 -18.46 5.26
CA LYS A 67 -3.39 -19.87 5.28
C LYS A 67 -2.25 -20.81 5.72
N ILE A 68 -1.03 -20.58 5.23
CA ILE A 68 0.14 -21.38 5.58
C ILE A 68 0.54 -21.14 7.06
N LEU A 69 0.59 -19.88 7.47
CA LEU A 69 0.95 -19.50 8.85
C LEU A 69 -0.05 -20.05 9.88
N PHE A 70 -1.36 -19.90 9.64
CA PHE A 70 -2.37 -20.42 10.56
C PHE A 70 -2.40 -21.94 10.59
N ARG A 71 -2.16 -22.63 9.46
CA ARG A 71 -2.00 -24.09 9.46
C ARG A 71 -0.83 -24.53 10.35
N PHE A 72 0.28 -23.80 10.31
CA PHE A 72 1.43 -24.05 11.19
C PHE A 72 1.09 -23.77 12.66
N ILE A 73 0.51 -22.60 12.97
CA ILE A 73 0.14 -22.21 14.34
C ILE A 73 -0.83 -23.20 14.98
N TRP A 74 -1.79 -23.74 14.23
CA TRP A 74 -2.75 -24.72 14.76
C TRP A 74 -2.22 -26.15 14.78
N ALA A 75 -1.25 -26.51 13.92
CA ALA A 75 -0.83 -27.90 13.65
C ALA A 75 -2.00 -28.87 13.45
N SER A 76 -3.14 -28.34 13.01
CA SER A 76 -4.38 -29.06 12.80
C SER A 76 -5.17 -28.35 11.69
N PRO A 77 -5.96 -29.08 10.90
CA PRO A 77 -6.85 -28.46 9.91
C PRO A 77 -8.00 -27.67 10.54
N ARG A 78 -8.31 -27.88 11.83
CA ARG A 78 -9.42 -27.20 12.51
C ARG A 78 -8.93 -26.01 13.34
N GLU A 79 -9.41 -24.82 13.00
CA GLU A 79 -9.20 -23.59 13.78
C GLU A 79 -10.27 -23.51 14.87
N ARG A 80 -9.88 -23.52 16.14
CA ARG A 80 -10.83 -23.49 17.27
C ARG A 80 -11.33 -22.08 17.60
N VAL A 81 -10.58 -21.08 17.18
CA VAL A 81 -10.81 -19.66 17.51
C VAL A 81 -10.75 -18.85 16.22
N PRO A 82 -11.60 -17.82 16.04
CA PRO A 82 -11.51 -16.90 14.92
C PRO A 82 -10.13 -16.25 14.82
N ARG A 83 -9.60 -16.10 13.60
CA ARG A 83 -8.29 -15.50 13.34
C ARG A 83 -8.18 -14.06 13.86
N GLU A 84 -9.28 -13.32 13.85
CA GLU A 84 -9.36 -11.95 14.39
C GLU A 84 -9.02 -11.91 15.89
N GLN A 85 -9.47 -12.90 16.66
CA GLN A 85 -9.12 -13.01 18.08
C GLN A 85 -7.63 -13.30 18.27
N LEU A 86 -7.02 -14.10 17.39
CA LEU A 86 -5.58 -14.41 17.45
C LEU A 86 -4.70 -13.18 17.19
N HIS A 87 -5.20 -12.21 16.42
CA HIS A 87 -4.53 -10.93 16.20
C HIS A 87 -4.58 -10.00 17.41
N SER A 88 -5.57 -10.17 18.30
CA SER A 88 -5.71 -9.35 19.51
C SER A 88 -4.58 -9.59 20.52
N THR A 89 -4.43 -8.66 21.46
CA THR A 89 -3.40 -8.71 22.51
C THR A 89 -3.56 -9.93 23.41
N VAL A 90 -2.47 -10.36 24.06
CA VAL A 90 -2.53 -11.41 25.09
C VAL A 90 -3.46 -11.03 26.24
N ASN A 91 -3.52 -9.75 26.60
CA ASN A 91 -4.37 -9.24 27.68
C ASN A 91 -5.87 -9.41 27.38
N THR A 92 -6.25 -9.39 26.09
CA THR A 92 -7.63 -9.60 25.63
C THR A 92 -7.92 -11.05 25.25
N GLY A 93 -7.05 -12.00 25.65
CA GLY A 93 -7.18 -13.42 25.34
C GLY A 93 -6.76 -13.80 23.92
N GLY A 94 -6.00 -12.93 23.23
CA GLY A 94 -5.38 -13.21 21.93
C GLY A 94 -3.95 -13.74 22.06
N LEU A 95 -3.26 -13.86 20.91
CA LEU A 95 -1.86 -14.30 20.85
C LEU A 95 -0.94 -13.27 20.16
N SER A 96 -1.46 -12.07 19.89
CA SER A 96 -0.75 -11.00 19.19
C SER A 96 -0.17 -11.46 17.86
N VAL A 97 -0.86 -12.36 17.15
CA VAL A 97 -0.37 -12.88 15.86
C VAL A 97 -0.31 -11.72 14.87
N PRO A 98 0.82 -11.46 14.20
CA PRO A 98 0.92 -10.31 13.32
C PRO A 98 0.02 -10.47 12.09
N ASN A 99 -0.86 -9.51 11.87
CA ASN A 99 -1.62 -9.44 10.64
C ASN A 99 -0.74 -8.88 9.51
N LEU A 100 -0.21 -9.75 8.64
CA LEU A 100 0.60 -9.36 7.48
C LEU A 100 0.01 -8.21 6.64
N TYR A 101 -1.32 -8.10 6.51
CA TYR A 101 -1.93 -7.00 5.77
C TYR A 101 -1.66 -5.63 6.41
N ILE A 102 -1.84 -5.55 7.73
CA ILE A 102 -1.70 -4.31 8.52
C ILE A 102 -0.22 -4.04 8.76
N ALA A 103 0.52 -5.05 9.24
CA ALA A 103 1.94 -4.93 9.53
C ALA A 103 2.76 -4.50 8.30
N ALA A 104 2.44 -5.00 7.11
CA ALA A 104 3.13 -4.56 5.89
C ALA A 104 2.90 -3.07 5.57
N ARG A 105 1.68 -2.57 5.80
CA ARG A 105 1.33 -1.15 5.56
C ARG A 105 1.94 -0.24 6.61
N GLN A 106 1.96 -0.68 7.87
CA GLN A 106 2.62 0.05 8.95
C GLN A 106 4.13 0.15 8.72
N LEU A 107 4.77 -0.93 8.27
CA LEU A 107 6.19 -0.93 7.91
C LEU A 107 6.50 0.00 6.72
N ALA A 108 5.67 -0.02 5.68
CA ALA A 108 5.82 0.89 4.55
C ALA A 108 5.60 2.36 4.96
N LEU A 109 4.60 2.61 5.83
CA LEU A 109 4.33 3.94 6.37
C LEU A 109 5.51 4.47 7.19
N ARG A 110 6.06 3.65 8.08
CA ARG A 110 7.25 4.01 8.86
C ARG A 110 8.43 4.32 7.96
N THR A 111 8.69 3.46 6.97
CA THR A 111 9.75 3.70 5.97
C THR A 111 9.55 5.03 5.25
N MET A 112 8.31 5.40 4.92
CA MET A 112 8.01 6.71 4.33
C MET A 112 8.31 7.87 5.29
N PHE A 113 8.00 7.74 6.58
CA PHE A 113 8.35 8.76 7.56
C PHE A 113 9.86 8.88 7.75
N ASP A 114 10.57 7.76 7.88
CA ASP A 114 12.03 7.71 8.03
C ASP A 114 12.72 8.42 6.84
N ILE A 115 12.23 8.20 5.62
CA ILE A 115 12.76 8.87 4.42
C ILE A 115 12.48 10.38 4.41
N LEU A 116 11.31 10.81 4.91
CA LEU A 116 10.94 12.23 4.88
C LEU A 116 11.64 13.06 5.97
N GLU A 117 12.03 12.42 7.07
CA GLU A 117 12.80 13.07 8.14
C GLU A 117 14.18 13.53 7.65
N VAL A 118 14.81 12.74 6.78
CA VAL A 118 16.11 13.08 6.17
C VAL A 118 15.88 14.00 4.96
N ASN A 119 15.60 15.27 5.24
CA ASN A 119 15.18 16.28 4.25
C ASN A 119 16.15 16.48 3.07
N ASP A 120 17.44 16.21 3.24
CA ASP A 120 18.48 16.49 2.24
C ASP A 120 18.80 15.31 1.30
N GLU A 121 18.11 14.18 1.46
CA GLU A 121 18.34 13.02 0.59
C GLU A 121 17.55 13.08 -0.73
N PRO A 122 18.13 12.56 -1.83
CA PRO A 122 17.40 12.43 -3.09
C PRO A 122 16.17 11.53 -2.94
N ALA A 123 16.20 10.57 -2.00
CA ALA A 123 15.07 9.71 -1.67
C ALA A 123 13.87 10.50 -1.13
N ALA A 124 14.08 11.48 -0.25
CA ALA A 124 13.04 12.35 0.28
C ALA A 124 12.39 13.18 -0.83
N THR A 125 13.21 13.77 -1.70
CA THR A 125 12.76 14.55 -2.85
C THR A 125 11.92 13.70 -3.82
N LEU A 126 12.40 12.50 -4.16
CA LEU A 126 11.67 11.57 -5.01
C LEU A 126 10.37 11.08 -4.36
N LEU A 127 10.39 10.79 -3.06
CA LEU A 127 9.19 10.37 -2.33
C LEU A 127 8.14 11.47 -2.34
N ARG A 128 8.54 12.73 -2.06
CA ARG A 128 7.65 13.90 -2.15
C ARG A 128 7.05 14.03 -3.55
N TYR A 129 7.87 13.88 -4.58
CA TYR A 129 7.40 13.89 -5.97
C TYR A 129 6.35 12.80 -6.25
N TRP A 130 6.63 11.55 -5.87
CA TRP A 130 5.76 10.40 -6.19
C TRP A 130 4.51 10.28 -5.31
N VAL A 131 4.54 10.79 -4.08
CA VAL A 131 3.35 10.92 -3.23
C VAL A 131 2.40 11.99 -3.79
N GLY A 132 2.98 13.05 -4.35
CA GLY A 132 2.27 14.13 -5.02
C GLY A 132 1.17 14.76 -4.16
N PRO A 133 -0.08 14.87 -4.63
CA PRO A 133 -1.16 15.59 -3.92
C PRO A 133 -1.59 14.91 -2.61
N LEU A 134 -1.19 13.66 -2.39
CA LEU A 134 -1.47 12.93 -1.15
C LEU A 134 -0.60 13.38 0.02
N GLY A 135 0.49 14.11 -0.25
CA GLY A 135 1.48 14.52 0.74
C GLY A 135 0.91 15.39 1.85
N LYS A 136 -0.16 16.15 1.56
CA LYS A 136 -0.90 16.97 2.54
C LYS A 136 -1.47 16.17 3.72
N HIS A 137 -1.52 14.84 3.62
CA HIS A 137 -1.97 13.98 4.70
C HIS A 137 -0.82 13.42 5.54
N ILE A 138 0.42 13.60 5.09
CA ILE A 138 1.62 13.07 5.74
C ILE A 138 2.27 14.17 6.57
N GLU A 139 2.58 15.31 5.94
CA GLU A 139 3.27 16.45 6.54
C GLU A 139 2.52 17.74 6.25
N ASP A 140 2.54 18.68 7.21
CA ASP A 140 1.98 20.02 7.11
C ASP A 140 2.93 20.99 6.35
N ILE A 141 3.58 20.48 5.31
CA ILE A 141 4.45 21.28 4.43
C ILE A 141 3.59 21.94 3.35
N ASN A 142 4.03 23.09 2.84
CA ASN A 142 3.41 23.70 1.67
C ASN A 142 3.75 22.93 0.38
N TRP A 143 3.02 21.84 0.14
CA TRP A 143 3.11 20.95 -1.05
C TRP A 143 2.86 21.63 -2.41
N ASN A 144 2.68 22.96 -2.44
CA ASN A 144 2.52 23.73 -3.67
C ASN A 144 3.87 24.16 -4.27
N GLN A 145 4.93 24.20 -3.47
CA GLN A 145 6.27 24.63 -3.93
C GLN A 145 7.13 23.48 -4.46
N VAL A 146 6.70 22.23 -4.25
CA VAL A 146 7.47 21.04 -4.63
C VAL A 146 6.91 20.44 -5.92
N ALA A 147 7.80 20.07 -6.84
CA ALA A 147 7.44 19.30 -8.03
C ALA A 147 6.73 17.99 -7.63
N LYS A 148 5.63 17.66 -8.30
CA LYS A 148 4.79 16.51 -7.92
C LYS A 148 4.25 15.76 -9.12
N SER A 149 4.16 14.45 -8.97
CA SER A 149 3.40 13.59 -9.88
C SER A 149 1.90 13.87 -9.74
N GLU A 150 1.21 13.91 -10.87
CA GLU A 150 -0.24 14.06 -10.94
C GLU A 150 -0.98 12.83 -10.47
N THR A 151 -0.40 11.67 -10.79
CA THR A 151 -0.94 10.37 -10.44
C THR A 151 0.01 9.73 -9.45
N PRO A 152 -0.34 9.72 -8.15
CA PRO A 152 0.49 9.04 -7.16
C PRO A 152 0.55 7.56 -7.49
N GLY A 153 1.71 6.95 -7.24
CA GLY A 153 1.87 5.52 -7.44
C GLY A 153 0.89 4.72 -6.58
N CYS A 154 0.60 3.48 -7.01
CA CYS A 154 -0.33 2.61 -6.29
C CYS A 154 0.16 2.30 -4.87
N HIS A 155 1.48 2.20 -4.68
CA HIS A 155 2.12 2.00 -3.39
C HIS A 155 1.84 3.19 -2.46
N GLN A 156 2.23 4.40 -2.85
CA GLN A 156 2.04 5.62 -2.07
C GLN A 156 0.56 5.86 -1.75
N THR A 157 -0.32 5.64 -2.72
CA THR A 157 -1.78 5.73 -2.52
C THR A 157 -2.26 4.76 -1.45
N THR A 158 -1.80 3.51 -1.48
CA THR A 158 -2.19 2.49 -0.50
C THR A 158 -1.67 2.83 0.91
N VAL A 159 -0.45 3.36 1.02
CA VAL A 159 0.13 3.74 2.32
C VAL A 159 -0.56 4.97 2.91
N VAL A 160 -0.81 6.01 2.11
CA VAL A 160 -1.50 7.22 2.61
C VAL A 160 -2.97 6.94 2.94
N THR A 161 -3.63 6.07 2.20
CA THR A 161 -5.01 5.66 2.54
C THR A 161 -5.06 4.85 3.82
N TYR A 162 -4.04 4.02 4.08
CA TYR A 162 -3.84 3.37 5.37
C TYR A 162 -3.63 4.42 6.47
N LEU A 163 -2.74 5.39 6.28
CA LEU A 163 -2.50 6.48 7.25
C LEU A 163 -3.79 7.22 7.63
N LYS A 164 -4.62 7.59 6.65
CA LYS A 164 -5.91 8.25 6.90
C LYS A 164 -6.83 7.44 7.80
N LYS A 165 -6.94 6.14 7.52
CA LYS A 165 -7.82 5.26 8.29
C LYS A 165 -7.24 4.94 9.66
N ALA A 166 -5.93 4.76 9.75
CA ALA A 166 -5.24 4.58 11.02
C ALA A 166 -5.49 5.80 11.94
N ARG A 167 -5.37 7.03 11.43
CA ARG A 167 -5.71 8.25 12.18
C ARG A 167 -7.17 8.30 12.63
N GLN A 168 -8.12 7.82 11.82
CA GLN A 168 -9.54 7.77 12.22
C GLN A 168 -9.79 6.83 13.41
N HIS A 169 -9.04 5.73 13.50
CA HIS A 169 -9.21 4.72 14.55
C HIS A 169 -8.34 4.98 15.79
N LEU A 170 -7.16 5.59 15.63
CA LEU A 170 -6.16 5.72 16.68
C LEU A 170 -6.07 7.13 17.28
N GLN A 171 -6.83 8.10 16.74
CA GLN A 171 -7.05 9.52 17.12
C GLN A 171 -5.85 10.34 17.64
N ASP A 172 -5.07 9.86 18.61
CA ASP A 172 -3.96 10.56 19.26
C ASP A 172 -2.63 9.77 19.31
N GLU A 173 -2.57 8.52 18.83
CA GLU A 173 -1.32 7.76 18.87
C GLU A 173 -0.31 8.18 17.80
N ASN A 174 0.96 8.28 18.19
CA ASN A 174 2.09 8.47 17.30
C ASN A 174 2.26 7.24 16.38
N LEU A 175 1.64 7.30 15.20
CA LEU A 175 1.74 6.26 14.17
C LEU A 175 3.18 5.98 13.70
N ARG A 176 4.13 6.87 14.00
CA ARG A 176 5.57 6.67 13.73
C ARG A 176 6.19 5.64 14.67
N GLU A 177 5.82 5.70 15.94
CA GLU A 177 6.40 4.88 17.02
C GLU A 177 5.71 3.51 17.12
N LEU A 178 4.47 3.42 16.64
CA LEU A 178 3.65 2.22 16.70
C LEU A 178 4.31 1.03 16.00
N SER A 179 4.51 -0.07 16.75
CA SER A 179 5.05 -1.31 16.21
C SER A 179 4.08 -1.95 15.21
N PRO A 180 4.55 -2.65 14.16
CA PRO A 180 3.68 -3.36 13.23
C PRO A 180 2.76 -4.40 13.90
N ILE A 181 3.19 -4.95 15.04
CA ILE A 181 2.42 -5.91 15.83
C ILE A 181 1.30 -5.18 16.59
N GLU A 182 1.63 -4.11 17.31
CA GLU A 182 0.64 -3.27 18.02
C GLU A 182 -0.39 -2.67 17.05
N ALA A 183 0.06 -2.23 15.87
CA ALA A 183 -0.83 -1.78 14.82
C ALA A 183 -1.81 -2.87 14.38
N SER A 184 -1.38 -4.14 14.33
CA SER A 184 -2.26 -5.25 13.99
C SER A 184 -3.23 -5.65 15.10
N GLU A 185 -2.92 -5.31 16.35
CA GLU A 185 -3.78 -5.55 17.51
C GLU A 185 -4.88 -4.49 17.61
N LYS A 186 -4.52 -3.22 17.38
CA LYS A 186 -5.42 -2.08 17.57
C LYS A 186 -6.32 -1.78 16.36
N LEU A 187 -5.88 -2.12 15.15
CA LEU A 187 -6.63 -1.82 13.93
C LEU A 187 -7.51 -3.00 13.50
N PRO A 188 -8.72 -2.73 12.99
CA PRO A 188 -9.61 -3.79 12.54
C PRO A 188 -8.99 -4.57 11.36
N THR A 189 -9.15 -5.89 11.40
CA THR A 189 -8.61 -6.83 10.39
C THR A 189 -9.26 -6.69 9.01
N THR A 190 -10.38 -5.97 8.91
CA THR A 190 -11.05 -5.70 7.64
C THR A 190 -10.09 -5.00 6.67
N PRO A 191 -9.87 -5.56 5.46
CA PRO A 191 -8.92 -4.98 4.52
C PRO A 191 -9.35 -3.56 4.19
N PHE A 192 -8.51 -2.59 4.53
CA PHE A 192 -8.68 -1.21 4.14
C PHE A 192 -8.79 -1.16 2.61
N GLY A 193 -10.02 -0.97 2.11
CA GLY A 193 -10.35 -1.14 0.69
C GLY A 193 -9.19 -0.76 -0.24
N VAL A 194 -8.71 -1.72 -1.03
CA VAL A 194 -7.68 -1.47 -2.03
C VAL A 194 -8.28 -0.43 -2.97
N ILE A 195 -7.82 0.83 -2.87
CA ILE A 195 -8.06 1.80 -3.92
C ILE A 195 -7.26 1.26 -5.09
N ARG A 196 -7.93 0.46 -5.93
CA ARG A 196 -7.42 0.23 -7.28
C ARG A 196 -7.19 1.63 -7.82
N PRO A 197 -5.98 1.99 -8.31
CA PRO A 197 -5.83 3.25 -9.02
C PRO A 197 -7.01 3.32 -9.99
N PRO A 198 -7.73 4.46 -10.07
CA PRO A 198 -8.85 4.56 -10.99
C PRO A 198 -8.34 4.00 -12.30
N THR A 199 -8.98 2.95 -12.79
CA THR A 199 -8.60 2.26 -14.02
C THR A 199 -8.92 3.20 -15.18
N THR A 200 -8.23 4.32 -15.22
CA THR A 200 -8.17 5.29 -16.32
C THR A 200 -7.03 4.93 -17.26
N ARG A 201 -6.56 3.68 -17.28
CA ARG A 201 -6.27 3.04 -18.58
C ARG A 201 -7.60 2.58 -19.19
N ARG A 202 -8.50 3.54 -19.40
CA ARG A 202 -9.62 3.38 -20.32
C ARG A 202 -8.98 3.15 -21.68
N ARG A 203 -9.06 1.94 -22.23
CA ARG A 203 -8.55 1.65 -23.58
C ARG A 203 -9.20 2.66 -24.55
N PRO A 204 -8.44 3.58 -25.17
CA PRO A 204 -9.01 4.68 -25.95
C PRO A 204 -9.84 4.16 -27.13
N GLY A 205 -9.44 3.04 -27.72
CA GLY A 205 -9.91 2.63 -29.05
C GLY A 205 -11.42 2.39 -29.19
N LYS A 206 -12.12 1.89 -28.16
CA LYS A 206 -13.56 1.54 -28.29
C LYS A 206 -14.52 2.71 -28.06
N ARG A 207 -14.12 3.75 -27.31
CA ARG A 207 -14.92 4.99 -27.15
C ARG A 207 -14.47 6.12 -28.04
N TRP A 208 -13.22 6.14 -28.50
CA TRP A 208 -12.72 7.23 -29.37
C TRP A 208 -13.51 7.37 -30.66
N LYS A 209 -13.85 6.25 -31.31
CA LYS A 209 -14.76 6.23 -32.48
C LYS A 209 -16.16 6.80 -32.20
N ARG A 210 -16.58 6.87 -30.93
CA ARG A 210 -17.85 7.46 -30.48
C ARG A 210 -17.70 8.87 -29.92
N ALA A 211 -16.49 9.26 -29.49
CA ALA A 211 -16.18 10.57 -28.91
C ALA A 211 -15.75 11.60 -29.97
N CYS A 212 -15.27 11.14 -31.14
CA CYS A 212 -14.98 11.98 -32.30
C CYS A 212 -16.01 11.72 -33.41
N PRO A 213 -17.00 12.60 -33.58
CA PRO A 213 -17.89 12.55 -34.73
C PRO A 213 -17.13 12.68 -36.05
N PRO A 214 -17.58 12.01 -37.13
CA PRO A 214 -16.92 12.06 -38.43
C PRO A 214 -16.93 13.45 -39.09
N TRP A 215 -17.72 14.38 -38.59
CA TRP A 215 -17.79 15.77 -39.07
C TRP A 215 -16.75 16.70 -38.44
N VAL A 216 -16.04 16.28 -37.38
CA VAL A 216 -14.99 17.11 -36.77
C VAL A 216 -13.72 17.06 -37.65
N PRO A 217 -13.13 18.22 -38.03
CA PRO A 217 -11.87 18.30 -38.77
C PRO A 217 -10.69 17.54 -38.11
N PRO A 218 -9.72 17.03 -38.89
CA PRO A 218 -8.64 16.17 -38.38
C PRO A 218 -7.76 16.82 -37.30
N ASN A 219 -7.44 18.10 -37.45
CA ASN A 219 -6.67 18.91 -36.50
C ASN A 219 -7.38 19.05 -35.13
N LEU A 220 -8.70 19.22 -35.13
CA LEU A 220 -9.50 19.29 -33.89
C LEU A 220 -9.62 17.93 -33.21
N ARG A 221 -9.65 16.83 -33.97
CA ARG A 221 -9.59 15.47 -33.40
C ARG A 221 -8.26 15.21 -32.70
N GLU A 222 -7.16 15.66 -33.29
CA GLU A 222 -5.84 15.53 -32.68
C GLU A 222 -5.75 16.36 -31.38
N LEU A 223 -6.28 17.58 -31.38
CA LEU A 223 -6.36 18.41 -30.16
C LEU A 223 -7.23 17.75 -29.08
N GLN A 224 -8.42 17.26 -29.43
CA GLN A 224 -9.30 16.56 -28.51
C GLN A 224 -8.62 15.31 -27.94
N TRP A 225 -7.85 14.59 -28.77
CA TRP A 225 -7.09 13.43 -28.32
C TRP A 225 -6.01 13.83 -27.32
N LYS A 226 -5.26 14.90 -27.61
CA LYS A 226 -4.23 15.44 -26.71
C LYS A 226 -4.83 15.95 -25.39
N ILE A 227 -6.05 16.49 -25.39
CA ILE A 227 -6.79 16.88 -24.18
C ILE A 227 -7.23 15.64 -23.39
N GLU A 228 -7.91 14.69 -24.02
CA GLU A 228 -8.42 13.49 -23.36
C GLU A 228 -7.32 12.55 -22.86
N ALA A 229 -6.21 12.46 -23.59
CA ALA A 229 -5.02 11.73 -23.17
C ALA A 229 -4.22 12.48 -22.08
N SER A 230 -4.70 13.67 -21.66
CA SER A 230 -4.02 14.53 -20.69
C SER A 230 -2.59 14.87 -21.11
N ALA A 231 -2.33 14.95 -22.41
CA ALA A 231 -1.03 15.32 -22.97
C ALA A 231 -0.82 16.84 -23.01
N MET A 232 -1.90 17.63 -23.03
CA MET A 232 -1.84 19.10 -22.94
C MET A 232 -2.16 19.61 -21.52
N ALA A 233 -1.48 20.68 -21.13
CA ALA A 233 -1.80 21.45 -19.95
C ALA A 233 -3.06 22.30 -20.23
N THR A 234 -4.23 21.81 -19.80
CA THR A 234 -5.47 22.58 -19.88
C THR A 234 -5.55 23.61 -18.76
N ARG A 235 -6.31 24.69 -18.95
CA ARG A 235 -6.50 25.69 -17.89
C ARG A 235 -7.16 25.12 -16.64
N ASP A 236 -8.11 24.20 -16.76
CA ASP A 236 -8.66 23.47 -15.62
C ASP A 236 -7.57 22.75 -14.82
N ARG A 237 -6.56 22.21 -15.51
CA ARG A 237 -5.42 21.53 -14.91
C ARG A 237 -4.47 22.52 -14.24
N LEU A 238 -4.19 23.66 -14.90
CA LEU A 238 -3.38 24.75 -14.33
C LEU A 238 -4.06 25.41 -13.12
N ALA A 239 -5.38 25.60 -13.16
CA ALA A 239 -6.20 26.13 -12.07
C ALA A 239 -6.31 25.12 -10.91
N LYS A 240 -6.45 23.83 -11.22
CA LYS A 240 -6.36 22.75 -10.21
C LYS A 240 -4.99 22.71 -9.52
N TRP A 241 -3.93 23.10 -10.24
CA TRP A 241 -2.59 23.30 -9.65
C TRP A 241 -2.39 24.69 -9.05
N ARG A 242 -3.41 25.56 -9.11
CA ARG A 242 -3.40 26.95 -8.64
C ARG A 242 -2.26 27.80 -9.23
N ILE A 243 -1.81 27.44 -10.44
CA ILE A 243 -0.87 28.25 -11.22
C ILE A 243 -1.61 29.46 -11.81
N THR A 244 -2.85 29.26 -12.26
CA THR A 244 -3.79 30.33 -12.62
C THR A 244 -4.80 30.53 -11.50
N ARG A 245 -5.20 31.79 -11.28
CA ARG A 245 -6.11 32.17 -10.19
C ARG A 245 -7.55 31.69 -10.42
N ASP A 246 -8.02 31.73 -11.67
CA ASP A 246 -9.42 31.47 -12.01
C ASP A 246 -9.62 30.50 -13.19
N TRP A 247 -10.85 29.97 -13.26
CA TRP A 247 -11.34 29.04 -14.28
C TRP A 247 -11.83 29.78 -15.53
N TRP A 248 -12.04 31.10 -15.42
CA TRP A 248 -12.54 31.97 -16.47
C TRP A 248 -11.46 32.96 -16.88
N CYS A 249 -11.49 33.32 -18.16
CA CYS A 249 -10.55 34.22 -18.77
C CYS A 249 -11.05 35.66 -18.57
N THR A 250 -10.35 36.44 -17.76
CA THR A 250 -10.29 37.90 -17.88
C THR A 250 -8.83 38.29 -17.92
#